data_AF-A0A6N7CSE3-F1
#
_entry.id   AF-A0A6N7CSE3-F1
#
_cell.length_a   1.000
_cell.length_b   1.000
_cell.length_c   1.000
_cell.angle_alpha   90.00
_cell.angle_beta   90.00
_cell.angle_gamma   90.00
#
_symmetry.space_group_name_H-M   'P 1'
#
loop_
_entity.id
_entity.type
_entity.pdbx_description
1 polymer ?
#
loop_
_entity_poly.entity_id
_entity_poly.type
_entity_poly.pdbx_seq_one_letter_code
_entity_poly.pdbx_strand_id
1 'polypeptide(L)'
;MQRSRTIAGSPVRTAAEAWGVVVQLVADTIEKSSEVPEGSVAASLNEIQGIGAALVAGGHLDSSPLVLVDESLYVCIRIVRGDNAFTLDETLDPIPGGASATAKWLLYIPAPAHLADHLRSAAASSDHVSTAAAPAYQEKAQAALSASIDHDALRGLGGS
;
A
#
# COMPACT_ATOMS: atom_id res chain seq x y z
N MET A 1 -7.36 -4.18 -8.73
CA MET A 1 -6.00 -4.46 -9.23
C MET A 1 -5.04 -4.48 -8.05
N GLN A 2 -4.28 -5.56 -7.86
CA GLN A 2 -3.19 -5.63 -6.88
C GLN A 2 -1.95 -4.96 -7.47
N ARG A 3 -1.30 -4.09 -6.69
CA ARG A 3 -0.06 -3.42 -7.10
C ARG A 3 1.05 -3.74 -6.11
N SER A 4 2.29 -3.65 -6.57
CA SER A 4 3.47 -3.88 -5.74
C SER A 4 4.43 -2.71 -5.87
N ARG A 5 5.12 -2.40 -4.77
CA ARG A 5 6.22 -1.47 -4.70
C ARG A 5 7.36 -2.10 -3.91
N THR A 6 8.56 -1.89 -4.39
CA THR A 6 9.77 -2.44 -3.80
C THR A 6 10.72 -1.29 -3.58
N ILE A 7 11.21 -1.17 -2.35
CA ILE A 7 12.12 -0.12 -1.91
C ILE A 7 13.45 -0.77 -1.53
N ALA A 8 14.56 -0.15 -1.90
CA ALA A 8 15.89 -0.56 -1.51
C ALA A 8 16.15 -0.12 -0.07
N GLY A 9 16.42 -1.11 0.79
CA GLY A 9 16.89 -0.95 2.16
C GLY A 9 18.41 -1.09 2.24
N SER A 10 18.89 -1.62 3.37
CA SER A 10 20.33 -1.81 3.60
C SER A 10 20.95 -2.75 2.56
N PRO A 11 22.12 -2.44 1.99
CA PRO A 11 23.03 -1.33 2.36
C PRO A 11 22.82 -0.01 1.62
N VAL A 12 21.88 0.08 0.67
CA VAL A 12 21.62 1.30 -0.13
C VAL A 12 21.07 2.44 0.73
N ARG A 13 20.19 2.11 1.69
CA ARG A 13 19.64 3.04 2.67
C ARG A 13 19.68 2.47 4.07
N THR A 14 19.82 3.34 5.06
CA THR A 14 19.58 2.95 6.45
C THR A 14 18.12 2.56 6.65
N ALA A 15 17.86 1.83 7.73
CA ALA A 15 16.50 1.40 8.07
C ALA A 15 15.52 2.57 8.26
N ALA A 16 15.98 3.67 8.86
CA ALA A 16 15.17 4.87 9.07
C ALA A 16 14.88 5.59 7.74
N GLU A 17 15.86 5.71 6.85
CA GLU A 17 15.67 6.31 5.52
C GLU A 17 14.70 5.48 4.67
N ALA A 18 14.87 4.16 4.64
CA ALA A 18 13.98 3.28 3.89
C ALA A 18 12.54 3.33 4.43
N TRP A 19 12.35 3.43 5.76
CA TRP A 19 11.04 3.69 6.33
C TRP A 19 10.48 5.06 5.93
N GLY A 20 11.32 6.11 5.92
CA GLY A 20 10.94 7.43 5.42
C GLY A 20 10.44 7.39 3.98
N VAL A 21 11.09 6.61 3.11
CA VAL A 21 10.64 6.40 1.72
C VAL A 21 9.28 5.71 1.66
N VAL A 22 8.98 4.76 2.55
CA VAL A 22 7.64 4.16 2.65
C VAL A 22 6.60 5.23 2.98
N VAL A 23 6.85 6.04 4.02
CA VAL A 23 5.91 7.09 4.46
C VAL A 23 5.67 8.08 3.32
N GLN A 24 6.73 8.53 2.66
CA GLN A 24 6.63 9.46 1.53
C GLN A 24 5.86 8.85 0.36
N LEU A 25 6.15 7.60 -0.01
CA LEU A 25 5.44 6.90 -1.09
C LEU A 25 3.94 6.78 -0.80
N VAL A 26 3.56 6.48 0.44
CA VAL A 26 2.14 6.42 0.84
C VAL A 26 1.53 7.82 0.76
N ALA A 27 2.18 8.84 1.30
CA ALA A 27 1.72 10.23 1.26
C ALA A 27 1.51 10.71 -0.19
N ASP A 28 2.54 10.60 -1.02
CA ASP A 28 2.52 10.97 -2.44
C ASP A 28 1.46 10.20 -3.24
N THR A 29 1.06 9.03 -2.76
CA THR A 29 0.01 8.21 -3.37
C THR A 29 -1.38 8.69 -2.96
N ILE A 30 -1.69 8.73 -1.66
CA ILE A 30 -3.08 8.89 -1.20
C ILE A 30 -3.47 10.33 -0.86
N GLU A 31 -2.52 11.21 -0.53
CA GLU A 31 -2.79 12.64 -0.28
C GLU A 31 -3.09 13.42 -1.58
N LYS A 32 -3.00 12.76 -2.73
CA LYS A 32 -3.57 13.27 -3.99
C LYS A 32 -5.09 13.23 -4.02
N SER A 33 -5.71 12.46 -3.12
CA SER A 33 -7.17 12.42 -2.96
C SER A 33 -7.65 13.67 -2.23
N SER A 34 -8.79 14.22 -2.66
CA SER A 34 -9.45 15.31 -1.94
C SER A 34 -9.97 14.92 -0.56
N GLU A 35 -10.07 13.61 -0.26
CA GLU A 35 -10.53 13.10 1.04
C GLU A 35 -9.40 12.91 2.06
N VAL A 36 -8.14 12.95 1.63
CA VAL A 36 -6.98 12.71 2.50
C VAL A 36 -6.16 14.01 2.59
N PRO A 37 -6.20 14.72 3.72
CA PRO A 37 -5.48 15.98 3.88
C PRO A 37 -3.97 15.81 3.73
N GLU A 38 -3.31 16.79 3.13
CA GLU A 38 -1.84 16.86 3.06
C GLU A 38 -1.21 16.77 4.47
N GLY A 39 -0.19 15.93 4.59
CA GLY A 39 0.53 15.67 5.85
C GLY A 39 -0.18 14.73 6.83
N SER A 40 -1.42 14.30 6.55
CA SER A 40 -2.18 13.40 7.43
C SER A 40 -1.56 12.00 7.49
N VAL A 41 -0.91 11.53 6.43
CA VAL A 41 -0.21 10.24 6.42
C VAL A 41 0.98 10.27 7.36
N ALA A 42 1.82 11.31 7.26
CA ALA A 42 2.98 11.46 8.13
C ALA A 42 2.56 11.52 9.61
N ALA A 43 1.50 12.26 9.92
CA ALA A 43 0.94 12.33 11.27
C ALA A 43 0.45 10.95 11.77
N SER A 44 -0.25 10.20 10.91
CA SER A 44 -0.81 8.89 11.24
C SER A 44 0.25 7.81 11.49
N LEU A 45 1.45 7.97 10.93
CA LEU A 45 2.56 7.03 11.03
C LEU A 45 3.66 7.48 12.01
N ASN A 46 3.49 8.63 12.68
CA ASN A 46 4.50 9.21 13.57
C ASN A 46 4.88 8.27 14.73
N GLU A 47 3.88 7.75 15.44
CA GLU A 47 4.07 6.90 16.64
C GLU A 47 4.74 5.56 16.34
N ILE A 48 4.67 5.11 15.08
CA ILE A 48 5.29 3.86 14.64
C ILE A 48 6.63 4.08 13.93
N GLN A 49 7.16 5.29 13.82
CA GLN A 49 8.38 5.57 13.05
C GLN A 49 9.57 4.72 13.53
N GLY A 50 9.79 4.65 14.84
CA GLY A 50 10.85 3.83 15.43
C GLY A 50 10.64 2.33 15.20
N ILE A 51 9.41 1.86 15.30
CA ILE A 51 9.05 0.44 15.08
C ILE A 51 9.20 0.08 13.60
N GLY A 52 8.77 0.96 12.70
CA GLY A 52 8.92 0.82 11.26
C GLY A 52 10.38 0.64 10.87
N ALA A 53 11.27 1.53 11.36
CA ALA A 53 12.71 1.37 11.18
C ALA A 53 13.23 0.03 11.77
N ALA A 54 12.77 -0.38 12.94
CA ALA A 54 13.14 -1.68 13.52
C ALA A 54 12.69 -2.87 12.64
N LEU A 55 11.50 -2.80 12.02
CA LEU A 55 11.00 -3.80 11.08
C LEU A 55 11.88 -3.88 9.82
N VAL A 56 12.32 -2.74 9.29
CA VAL A 56 13.27 -2.69 8.16
C VAL A 56 14.61 -3.30 8.53
N ALA A 57 15.16 -2.91 9.68
CA ALA A 57 16.44 -3.40 10.19
C ALA A 57 16.40 -4.91 10.47
N GLY A 58 15.28 -5.42 10.98
CA GLY A 58 15.03 -6.85 11.20
C GLY A 58 14.77 -7.64 9.92
N GLY A 59 14.29 -6.99 8.86
CA GLY A 59 14.04 -7.61 7.55
C GLY A 59 12.68 -8.21 7.40
N HIS A 60 11.80 -7.89 8.33
CA HIS A 60 10.44 -8.38 8.33
C HIS A 60 9.71 -7.89 7.08
N LEU A 61 10.06 -6.72 6.56
CA LEU A 61 9.44 -6.13 5.37
C LEU A 61 9.94 -6.67 4.02
N ASP A 62 10.97 -7.52 4.04
CA ASP A 62 11.41 -8.25 2.84
C ASP A 62 10.52 -9.48 2.63
N SER A 63 10.30 -10.25 3.71
CA SER A 63 9.48 -11.47 3.69
C SER A 63 7.98 -11.19 3.79
N SER A 64 7.58 -10.26 4.66
CA SER A 64 6.20 -9.91 4.97
C SER A 64 5.95 -8.44 4.58
N PRO A 65 5.32 -8.16 3.43
CA PRO A 65 5.15 -6.79 2.97
C PRO A 65 4.21 -6.01 3.88
N LEU A 66 4.34 -4.69 3.86
CA LEU A 66 3.26 -3.80 4.26
C LEU A 66 2.14 -3.92 3.23
N VAL A 67 0.89 -3.77 3.66
CA VAL A 67 -0.25 -3.74 2.74
C VAL A 67 -1.05 -2.47 2.96
N LEU A 68 -1.04 -1.56 1.99
CA LEU A 68 -1.92 -0.40 1.97
C LEU A 68 -3.22 -0.78 1.27
N VAL A 69 -4.34 -0.62 1.97
CA VAL A 69 -5.67 -0.95 1.48
C VAL A 69 -6.60 0.24 1.60
N ASP A 70 -7.37 0.46 0.56
CA ASP A 70 -8.57 1.30 0.53
C ASP A 70 -9.57 0.66 -0.45
N GLU A 71 -10.82 1.13 -0.54
CA GLU A 71 -11.88 0.50 -1.34
C GLU A 71 -11.49 0.19 -2.80
N SER A 72 -10.59 1.01 -3.37
CA SER A 72 -10.11 0.94 -4.74
C SER A 72 -8.61 0.59 -4.86
N LEU A 73 -7.90 0.50 -3.74
CA LEU A 73 -6.45 0.42 -3.68
C LEU A 73 -6.01 -0.80 -2.87
N TYR A 74 -5.14 -1.62 -3.45
CA TYR A 74 -4.46 -2.68 -2.72
C TYR A 74 -3.00 -2.72 -3.18
N VAL A 75 -2.09 -2.36 -2.27
CA VAL A 75 -0.67 -2.22 -2.56
C VAL A 75 0.14 -3.01 -1.57
N CYS A 76 0.98 -3.92 -2.07
CA CYS A 76 2.04 -4.52 -1.29
C CYS A 76 3.31 -3.66 -1.38
N ILE A 77 3.90 -3.28 -0.24
CA ILE A 77 5.16 -2.53 -0.19
C ILE A 77 6.20 -3.41 0.51
N ARG A 78 7.29 -3.73 -0.20
CA ARG A 78 8.43 -4.50 0.32
C ARG A 78 9.66 -3.63 0.45
N ILE A 79 10.53 -4.00 1.39
CA ILE A 79 11.88 -3.43 1.47
C ILE A 79 12.90 -4.54 1.28
N VAL A 80 13.63 -4.48 0.17
CA VAL A 80 14.65 -5.45 -0.22
C VAL A 80 15.99 -5.08 0.39
N ARG A 81 16.79 -6.08 0.75
CA ARG A 81 18.09 -5.90 1.43
C ARG A 81 19.19 -6.76 0.83
N GLY A 82 20.41 -6.50 1.28
CA GLY A 82 21.61 -7.19 0.81
C GLY A 82 21.92 -6.81 -0.63
N ASP A 83 22.57 -7.72 -1.36
CA ASP A 83 23.06 -7.43 -2.71
C ASP A 83 21.93 -7.06 -3.69
N ASN A 84 20.75 -7.63 -3.51
CA ASN A 84 19.57 -7.35 -4.32
C ASN A 84 19.12 -5.88 -4.22
N ALA A 85 19.47 -5.17 -3.14
CA ALA A 85 19.12 -3.76 -2.98
C ALA A 85 19.90 -2.88 -3.98
N PHE A 86 21.12 -3.24 -4.35
CA PHE A 86 21.94 -2.45 -5.29
C PHE A 86 21.46 -2.52 -6.73
N THR A 87 20.81 -3.61 -7.10
CA THR A 87 20.34 -3.86 -8.48
C THR A 87 18.85 -3.59 -8.65
N LEU A 88 18.19 -3.10 -7.60
CA LEU A 88 16.76 -2.85 -7.63
C LEU A 88 16.45 -1.59 -8.45
N ASP A 89 15.61 -1.74 -9.47
CA ASP A 89 14.98 -0.60 -10.14
C ASP A 89 13.75 -0.15 -9.33
N GLU A 90 13.93 0.89 -8.53
CA GLU A 90 12.89 1.39 -7.63
C GLU A 90 11.87 2.26 -8.36
N THR A 91 10.63 1.78 -8.46
CA THR A 91 9.52 2.62 -8.90
C THR A 91 8.92 3.36 -7.70
N LEU A 92 9.39 4.57 -7.42
CA LEU A 92 8.87 5.42 -6.33
C LEU A 92 7.75 6.36 -6.78
N ASP A 93 7.27 6.22 -8.02
CA ASP A 93 6.15 7.01 -8.52
C ASP A 93 4.86 6.71 -7.74
N PRO A 94 4.03 7.76 -7.51
CA PRO A 94 2.71 7.64 -6.92
C PRO A 94 1.90 6.52 -7.54
N ILE A 95 1.24 5.74 -6.69
CA ILE A 95 0.61 4.51 -7.15
C ILE A 95 -0.73 4.85 -7.83
N PRO A 96 -0.98 4.36 -9.06
CA PRO A 96 -2.26 4.58 -9.72
C PRO A 96 -3.43 4.15 -8.83
N GLY A 97 -4.48 4.96 -8.77
CA GLY A 97 -5.63 4.75 -7.88
C GLY A 97 -5.52 5.42 -6.51
N GLY A 98 -4.38 6.02 -6.15
CA GLY A 98 -4.25 6.77 -4.90
C GLY A 98 -5.13 8.04 -4.83
N ALA A 99 -5.38 8.69 -5.96
CA ALA A 99 -6.24 9.88 -6.03
C ALA A 99 -7.74 9.59 -5.73
N SER A 100 -8.14 8.32 -5.74
CA SER A 100 -9.48 7.88 -5.33
C SER A 100 -9.50 7.23 -3.94
N ALA A 101 -8.43 7.39 -3.15
CA ALA A 101 -8.37 6.88 -1.79
C ALA A 101 -9.34 7.64 -0.89
N THR A 102 -10.01 6.92 0.01
CA THR A 102 -10.93 7.53 0.97
C THR A 102 -10.23 7.84 2.29
N ALA A 103 -10.89 8.58 3.17
CA ALA A 103 -10.44 8.76 4.56
C ALA A 103 -10.45 7.46 5.40
N LYS A 104 -10.74 6.28 4.83
CA LYS A 104 -10.74 4.97 5.53
C LYS A 104 -9.58 4.07 5.12
N TRP A 105 -8.55 4.63 4.49
CA TRP A 105 -7.35 3.87 4.14
C TRP A 105 -6.72 3.21 5.37
N LEU A 106 -6.15 2.02 5.18
CA LEU A 106 -5.49 1.25 6.23
C LEU A 106 -4.14 0.74 5.74
N LEU A 107 -3.10 0.95 6.56
CA LEU A 107 -1.80 0.34 6.39
C LEU A 107 -1.69 -0.86 7.35
N TYR A 108 -1.70 -2.06 6.78
CA TYR A 108 -1.45 -3.30 7.51
C TYR A 108 0.06 -3.52 7.63
N ILE A 109 0.51 -3.63 8.87
CA ILE A 109 1.92 -3.79 9.22
C ILE A 109 2.11 -5.18 9.83
N PRO A 110 3.07 -5.98 9.33
CA PRO A 110 3.37 -7.27 9.93
C PRO A 110 3.87 -7.08 11.36
N ALA A 111 3.31 -7.88 12.27
CA ALA A 111 3.62 -7.84 13.70
C ALA A 111 4.43 -9.08 14.10
N PRO A 112 5.76 -9.09 13.91
CA PRO A 112 6.58 -10.21 14.38
C PRO A 112 6.46 -10.32 15.91
N ALA A 113 6.47 -11.55 16.43
CA ALA A 113 6.08 -11.84 17.82
C ALA A 113 6.80 -10.98 18.88
N HIS A 114 8.08 -10.67 18.66
CA HIS A 114 8.90 -9.88 19.58
C HIS A 114 8.61 -8.36 19.53
N LEU A 115 7.90 -7.86 18.52
CA LEU A 115 7.47 -6.46 18.41
C LEU A 115 5.95 -6.29 18.48
N ALA A 116 5.18 -7.39 18.56
CA ALA A 116 3.75 -7.37 18.39
C ALA A 116 3.02 -6.47 19.41
N ASP A 117 3.42 -6.50 20.68
CA ASP A 117 2.79 -5.68 21.71
C ASP A 117 3.13 -4.20 21.58
N HIS A 118 4.39 -3.88 21.26
CA HIS A 118 4.82 -2.51 20.98
C HIS A 118 4.10 -1.94 19.76
N LEU A 119 4.01 -2.72 18.68
CA LEU A 119 3.32 -2.29 17.46
C LEU A 119 1.82 -2.14 17.69
N ARG A 120 1.18 -3.05 18.45
CA ARG A 120 -0.25 -2.91 18.80
C ARG A 120 -0.50 -1.67 19.64
N SER A 121 0.37 -1.38 20.60
CA SER A 121 0.26 -0.17 21.43
C SER A 121 0.41 1.11 20.61
N ALA A 122 1.36 1.15 19.68
CA ALA A 122 1.58 2.31 18.82
C ALA A 122 0.51 2.44 17.71
N ALA A 123 -0.05 1.33 17.24
CA ALA A 123 -1.16 1.32 16.29
C ALA A 123 -2.48 1.77 16.95
N ALA A 124 -2.66 1.56 18.25
CA ALA A 124 -3.90 1.92 18.95
C ALA A 124 -4.22 3.43 18.95
N SER A 125 -3.22 4.28 18.71
CA SER A 125 -3.39 5.73 18.58
C SER A 125 -3.66 6.20 17.14
N SER A 126 -3.70 5.29 16.16
CA SER A 126 -3.88 5.61 14.75
C SER A 126 -5.00 4.78 14.15
N ASP A 127 -6.04 5.46 13.63
CA ASP A 127 -7.15 4.79 12.93
C ASP A 127 -6.73 4.14 11.60
N HIS A 128 -5.53 4.48 11.13
CA HIS A 128 -5.01 4.09 9.82
C HIS A 128 -3.97 2.97 9.87
N VAL A 129 -3.59 2.49 11.05
CA VAL A 129 -2.58 1.44 11.21
C VAL A 129 -3.22 0.19 11.79
N SER A 130 -3.01 -0.95 11.13
CA SER A 130 -3.49 -2.24 11.63
C SER A 130 -2.36 -3.26 11.75
N THR A 131 -2.35 -4.00 12.86
CA THR A 131 -1.46 -5.15 13.07
C THR A 131 -2.15 -6.49 12.76
N ALA A 132 -3.40 -6.45 12.31
CA ALA A 132 -4.11 -7.64 11.89
C ALA A 132 -3.52 -8.18 10.57
N ALA A 133 -3.87 -9.42 10.24
CA ALA A 133 -3.58 -9.93 8.91
C ALA A 133 -4.29 -9.04 7.87
N ALA A 134 -3.55 -8.64 6.83
CA ALA A 134 -4.13 -7.91 5.72
C ALA A 134 -5.25 -8.75 5.08
N PRO A 135 -6.35 -8.14 4.63
CA PRO A 135 -7.39 -8.85 3.90
C PRO A 135 -6.76 -9.46 2.65
N ALA A 136 -7.21 -10.65 2.25
CA ALA A 136 -6.80 -11.21 0.97
C ALA A 136 -7.21 -10.24 -0.14
N TYR A 137 -6.33 -10.01 -1.11
CA TYR A 137 -6.71 -9.25 -2.30
C TYR A 137 -7.89 -9.95 -2.98
N GLN A 138 -9.04 -9.30 -2.93
CA GLN A 138 -10.17 -9.66 -3.74
C GLN A 138 -10.12 -8.77 -4.97
N GLU A 139 -9.81 -9.36 -6.13
CA GLU A 139 -10.11 -8.70 -7.37
C GLU A 139 -11.60 -8.43 -7.36
N LYS A 140 -12.01 -7.18 -7.08
CA LYS A 140 -13.36 -6.73 -7.42
C LYS A 140 -13.47 -7.07 -8.90
N ALA A 141 -14.15 -8.17 -9.20
CA ALA A 141 -14.54 -8.52 -10.54
C ALA A 141 -15.20 -7.25 -11.04
N GLN A 142 -14.51 -6.56 -11.93
CA GLN A 142 -15.12 -5.51 -12.70
C GLN A 142 -16.27 -6.26 -13.34
N ALA A 143 -17.48 -6.03 -12.84
CA ALA A 143 -18.68 -6.32 -13.59
C ALA A 143 -18.52 -5.44 -14.81
N ALA A 144 -17.75 -5.94 -15.78
CA ALA A 144 -17.90 -5.55 -17.15
C ALA A 144 -19.40 -5.73 -17.33
N LEU A 145 -20.05 -4.60 -17.52
CA LEU A 145 -21.13 -4.48 -18.45
C LEU A 145 -20.66 -5.17 -19.74
N SER A 146 -20.66 -6.50 -19.75
CA SER A 146 -21.29 -7.26 -20.80
C SER A 146 -22.76 -6.83 -20.77
N ALA A 147 -23.02 -5.57 -21.12
CA ALA A 147 -24.07 -5.30 -22.06
C ALA A 147 -23.70 -6.21 -23.23
N SER A 148 -24.23 -7.43 -23.19
CA SER A 148 -24.34 -8.27 -24.37
C SER A 148 -24.89 -7.33 -25.41
N ILE A 149 -24.05 -6.88 -26.33
CA ILE A 149 -24.52 -6.25 -27.54
C ILE A 149 -25.39 -7.33 -28.15
N ASP A 150 -26.71 -7.14 -28.02
CA ASP A 150 -27.68 -8.01 -28.66
C ASP A 150 -27.52 -7.76 -30.16
N HIS A 151 -26.73 -8.62 -30.79
CA HIS A 151 -26.46 -8.55 -32.22
C HIS A 151 -27.73 -8.75 -33.06
N ASP A 152 -28.81 -9.31 -32.49
CA ASP A 152 -30.10 -9.43 -33.17
C ASP A 152 -30.87 -8.09 -33.14
N ALA A 153 -30.74 -7.29 -32.08
CA ALA A 153 -31.30 -5.93 -32.05
C ALA A 153 -30.66 -5.00 -33.11
N LEU A 154 -29.39 -5.24 -33.45
CA LEU A 154 -28.67 -4.46 -34.47
C LEU A 154 -29.01 -4.87 -35.91
N ARG A 155 -29.51 -6.08 -36.16
CA ARG A 155 -29.93 -6.53 -37.51
C ARG A 155 -31.28 -5.97 -37.96
N GLY A 156 -32.17 -5.62 -37.04
CA GLY A 156 -33.50 -5.08 -37.35
C GLY A 156 -33.53 -3.64 -37.85
N LEU A 157 -32.43 -2.88 -37.67
CA LEU A 157 -32.33 -1.46 -38.04
C LEU A 157 -31.69 -1.19 -39.41
N GLY A 158 -31.19 -2.24 -40.10
CA GLY A 158 -30.41 -2.10 -41.34
C GLY A 158 -30.98 -2.79 -42.58
N GLY A 159 -32.20 -3.32 -42.55
CA GLY A 159 -32.80 -4.04 -43.67
C GLY A 159 -34.14 -3.45 -44.10
N SER A 160 -34.11 -2.62 -45.15
CA SER A 160 -35.25 -2.32 -46.03
C SER A 160 -35.12 -3.15 -47.30
#